data_AF-A0A965P2P5-F1
#
_entry.id   AF-A0A965P2P5-F1
#
_cell.length_a   1.000
_cell.length_b   1.000
_cell.length_c   1.000
_cell.angle_alpha   90.00
_cell.angle_beta   90.00
_cell.angle_gamma   90.00
#
_symmetry.space_group_name_H-M   'P 1'
#
loop_
_entity.id
_entity.type
_entity.pdbx_description
1 polymer ?
#
loop_
_entity_poly.entity_id
_entity_poly.type
_entity_poly.pdbx_seq_one_letter_code
_entity_poly.pdbx_strand_id
1 'polypeptide(L)'
;MWLRERRELDQRLGFLTTNLDYIWGNYNTQKWMLIEEKRYGSPLRQAQLDMIELVDNCCKTDPRYQGFHLLQFEHTTPEDGAILWDGKEITKQKLIRLLEFKE
;
A
#
# COMPACT_ATOMS: atom_id res chain seq x y z
N MET A 1 14.00 -12.67 2.67
CA MET A 1 13.83 -11.84 1.46
C MET A 1 15.22 -11.42 0.99
N TRP A 2 15.69 -11.91 -0.16
CA TRP A 2 17.11 -11.92 -0.53
C TRP A 2 17.81 -10.54 -0.50
N LEU A 3 17.14 -9.47 -0.98
CA LEU A 3 17.70 -8.11 -1.02
C LEU A 3 17.91 -7.52 0.38
N ARG A 4 16.97 -7.75 1.30
CA ARG A 4 17.03 -7.20 2.68
C ARG A 4 18.07 -7.88 3.57
N GLU A 5 18.63 -8.99 3.11
CA GLU A 5 19.63 -9.79 3.83
C GLU A 5 21.07 -9.43 3.41
N ARG A 6 21.26 -8.54 2.41
CA ARG A 6 22.57 -8.13 1.92
C ARG A 6 23.17 -7.07 2.84
N ARG A 7 24.28 -7.39 3.49
CA ARG A 7 25.01 -6.45 4.37
C ARG A 7 25.57 -5.26 3.60
N GLU A 8 25.87 -5.46 2.33
CA GLU A 8 26.37 -4.46 1.40
C GLU A 8 25.31 -3.42 1.04
N LEU A 9 24.02 -3.72 1.27
CA LEU A 9 22.87 -2.86 0.97
C LEU A 9 22.07 -2.53 2.25
N ASP A 10 22.77 -2.46 3.39
CA ASP A 10 22.16 -2.17 4.69
C ASP A 10 21.72 -0.70 4.81
N GLN A 11 20.63 -0.44 5.53
CA GLN A 11 20.12 0.90 5.80
C GLN A 11 21.15 1.81 6.50
N ARG A 12 22.02 1.25 7.33
CA ARG A 12 23.11 1.99 8.00
C ARG A 12 24.13 2.55 7.03
N LEU A 13 24.21 1.99 5.82
CA LEU A 13 25.05 2.48 4.72
C LEU A 13 24.31 3.48 3.82
N GLY A 14 23.05 3.81 4.15
CA GLY A 14 22.22 4.77 3.42
C GLY A 14 21.29 4.14 2.38
N PHE A 15 21.22 2.82 2.27
CA PHE A 15 20.32 2.16 1.32
C PHE A 15 18.92 1.96 1.90
N LEU A 16 17.90 2.51 1.25
CA LEU A 16 16.51 2.29 1.61
C LEU A 16 15.87 1.31 0.64
N THR A 17 15.27 0.24 1.17
CA THR A 17 14.51 -0.74 0.39
C THR A 17 13.13 -0.88 1.00
N THR A 18 12.10 -0.48 0.27
CA THR A 18 10.71 -0.81 0.58
C THR A 18 10.14 -1.71 -0.49
N ASN A 19 9.27 -2.64 -0.08
CA ASN A 19 8.41 -3.32 -1.03
C ASN A 19 7.11 -2.53 -1.12
N LEU A 20 6.45 -2.64 -2.26
CA LEU A 20 5.06 -2.25 -2.42
C LEU A 20 4.29 -3.53 -2.79
N ASP A 21 3.21 -3.83 -2.06
CA ASP A 21 2.46 -5.05 -2.29
C ASP A 21 1.69 -5.02 -3.62
N TYR A 22 1.05 -3.90 -3.98
CA TYR A 22 0.30 -3.77 -5.22
C TYR A 22 0.48 -2.43 -5.93
N ILE A 23 0.65 -2.51 -7.25
CA ILE A 23 0.24 -1.46 -8.19
C ILE A 23 -1.10 -1.92 -8.74
N TRP A 24 -2.19 -1.33 -8.25
CA TRP A 24 -3.55 -1.77 -8.54
C TRP A 24 -4.16 -0.91 -9.64
N GLY A 25 -4.74 -1.52 -10.68
CA GLY A 25 -5.27 -0.77 -11.82
C GLY A 25 -6.47 -1.43 -12.48
N ASN A 26 -7.32 -0.59 -13.08
CA ASN A 26 -8.43 -1.01 -13.92
C ASN A 26 -8.13 -0.63 -15.36
N TYR A 27 -7.94 -1.62 -16.22
CA TYR A 27 -7.58 -1.42 -17.62
C TYR A 27 -8.66 -0.65 -18.42
N ASN A 28 -9.94 -0.85 -18.11
CA ASN A 28 -11.02 -0.22 -18.87
C ASN A 28 -11.17 1.27 -18.56
N THR A 29 -10.96 1.65 -17.29
CA THR A 29 -11.06 3.06 -16.86
C THR A 29 -9.71 3.76 -16.85
N GLN A 30 -8.61 3.00 -17.00
CA GLN A 30 -7.22 3.46 -16.86
C GLN A 30 -6.90 4.03 -15.47
N LYS A 31 -7.79 3.90 -14.48
CA LYS A 31 -7.55 4.32 -13.10
C LYS A 31 -6.59 3.35 -12.42
N TRP A 32 -5.76 3.89 -11.54
CA TRP A 32 -4.78 3.09 -10.81
C TRP A 32 -4.40 3.71 -9.46
N MET A 33 -3.89 2.91 -8.54
CA MET A 33 -3.43 3.30 -7.21
C MET A 33 -2.29 2.40 -6.73
N LEU A 34 -1.58 2.84 -5.69
CA LEU A 34 -0.59 2.03 -4.98
C LEU A 34 -1.23 1.53 -3.68
N ILE A 35 -1.03 0.25 -3.35
CA ILE A 35 -1.56 -0.32 -2.11
C ILE A 35 -0.44 -1.08 -1.40
N GLU A 36 -0.22 -0.74 -0.12
CA GLU A 36 0.54 -1.58 0.80
C GLU A 36 -0.44 -2.37 1.66
N GLU A 37 -0.29 -3.70 1.68
CA GLU A 37 -1.06 -4.59 2.55
C GLU A 37 -0.32 -4.83 3.86
N LYS A 38 -1.04 -4.79 4.96
CA LYS A 38 -0.53 -5.15 6.28
C LYS A 38 -1.52 -6.08 6.97
N ARG A 39 -0.97 -6.95 7.80
CA ARG A 39 -1.68 -7.94 8.60
C ARG A 39 -1.41 -7.69 10.07
N TYR A 40 -2.27 -8.23 10.93
CA TYR A 40 -2.14 -8.06 12.37
C TYR A 40 -2.09 -6.59 12.81
N GLY A 41 -2.82 -5.71 12.10
CA GLY A 41 -2.84 -4.27 12.37
C GLY A 41 -1.48 -3.57 12.26
N SER A 42 -0.48 -4.21 11.64
CA SER A 42 0.88 -3.66 11.57
C SER A 42 0.89 -2.27 10.92
N PRO A 43 1.55 -1.26 11.53
CA PRO A 43 1.65 0.07 10.94
C PRO A 43 2.68 0.10 9.80
N LEU A 44 2.59 1.12 8.96
CA LEU A 44 3.67 1.51 8.06
C LEU A 44 4.86 2.01 8.87
N ARG A 45 6.06 1.51 8.56
CA ARG A 45 7.29 2.03 9.18
C ARG A 45 7.70 3.34 8.50
N GLN A 46 8.26 4.29 9.26
CA GLN A 46 8.64 5.60 8.74
C GLN A 46 9.53 5.53 7.49
N ALA A 47 10.56 4.68 7.49
CA ALA A 47 11.43 4.52 6.32
C ALA A 47 10.71 4.01 5.06
N GLN A 48 9.59 3.28 5.22
CA GLN A 48 8.75 2.90 4.08
C GLN A 48 7.90 4.09 3.62
N LEU A 49 7.36 4.88 4.57
CA LEU A 49 6.61 6.09 4.26
C LEU A 49 7.43 7.06 3.42
N ASP A 50 8.68 7.33 3.79
CA ASP A 50 9.52 8.30 3.08
C ASP A 50 9.70 7.93 1.58
N MET A 51 9.92 6.65 1.29
CA MET A 51 10.06 6.15 -0.09
C MET A 51 8.72 6.10 -0.82
N ILE A 52 7.65 5.68 -0.15
CA ILE A 52 6.31 5.61 -0.73
C ILE A 52 5.78 7.00 -1.06
N GLU A 53 5.98 7.98 -0.16
CA GLU A 53 5.56 9.37 -0.36
C GLU A 53 6.30 10.01 -1.54
N LEU A 54 7.59 9.72 -1.71
CA LEU A 54 8.33 10.14 -2.90
C LEU A 54 7.68 9.61 -4.19
N VAL A 55 7.30 8.33 -4.21
CA VAL A 55 6.65 7.72 -5.39
C VAL A 55 5.25 8.30 -5.59
N ASP A 56 4.41 8.34 -4.54
CA ASP A 56 3.06 8.92 -4.57
C ASP A 56 3.09 10.34 -5.12
N ASN A 57 4.04 11.18 -4.68
CA ASN A 57 4.23 12.54 -5.19
C ASN A 57 4.59 12.60 -6.67
N CYS A 58 5.42 11.69 -7.17
CA CYS A 58 5.69 11.61 -8.62
C CYS A 58 4.44 11.26 -9.41
N CYS A 59 3.56 10.43 -8.84
CA CYS A 59 2.37 9.91 -9.50
C CYS A 59 1.18 10.88 -9.48
N LYS A 60 1.12 11.84 -8.55
CA LYS A 60 0.04 12.83 -8.40
C LYS A 60 -0.27 13.67 -9.64
N THR A 61 0.65 13.74 -10.60
CA THR A 61 0.44 14.48 -11.85
C THR A 61 -0.44 13.72 -12.87
N ASP A 62 -0.60 12.40 -12.73
CA ASP A 62 -1.52 11.63 -13.58
C ASP A 62 -2.96 11.77 -13.03
N PRO A 63 -3.91 12.33 -13.80
CA PRO A 63 -5.29 12.50 -13.33
C PRO A 63 -6.04 11.18 -13.07
N ARG A 64 -5.48 10.04 -13.51
CA ARG A 64 -6.06 8.71 -13.30
C ARG A 64 -5.49 8.01 -12.07
N TYR A 65 -4.43 8.57 -11.47
CA TYR A 65 -3.88 8.07 -10.23
C TYR A 65 -4.83 8.41 -9.08
N GLN A 66 -5.12 7.44 -8.22
CA GLN A 66 -6.06 7.59 -7.11
C GLN A 66 -5.35 7.66 -5.75
N GLY A 67 -4.01 7.72 -5.75
CA GLY A 67 -3.20 7.86 -4.55
C GLY A 67 -2.57 6.56 -4.07
N PHE A 68 -1.78 6.68 -3.00
CA PHE A 68 -1.33 5.57 -2.20
C PHE A 68 -2.30 5.29 -1.05
N HIS A 69 -2.56 4.01 -0.79
CA HIS A 69 -3.44 3.57 0.29
C HIS A 69 -2.82 2.45 1.14
N LEU A 70 -3.12 2.48 2.43
CA LEU A 70 -2.77 1.41 3.37
C LEU A 70 -4.00 0.53 3.60
N LEU A 71 -3.91 -0.73 3.18
CA LEU A 71 -4.90 -1.77 3.48
C LEU A 71 -4.40 -2.62 4.64
N GLN A 72 -5.18 -2.68 5.71
CA GLN A 72 -4.82 -3.40 6.94
C GLN A 72 -5.90 -4.43 7.28
N PHE A 73 -5.49 -5.67 7.47
CA PHE A 73 -6.31 -6.71 8.09
C PHE A 73 -5.95 -6.86 9.56
N GLU A 74 -6.97 -6.97 10.42
CA GLU A 74 -6.79 -7.27 11.84
C GLU A 74 -6.06 -8.60 12.04
N HIS A 75 -6.34 -9.61 11.21
CA HIS A 75 -5.60 -10.85 11.17
C HIS A 75 -4.96 -11.05 9.79
N THR A 76 -5.49 -11.96 8.96
CA THR A 76 -4.80 -12.40 7.74
C THR A 76 -5.49 -12.06 6.44
N THR A 77 -6.81 -11.96 6.44
CA THR A 77 -7.69 -11.82 5.28
C THR A 77 -8.87 -10.88 5.60
N PRO A 78 -9.67 -10.48 4.61
CA PRO A 78 -10.92 -9.78 4.88
C PRO A 78 -12.01 -10.64 5.55
N GLU A 79 -11.81 -11.96 5.74
CA GLU A 79 -12.81 -12.85 6.33
C GLU A 79 -12.64 -13.07 7.84
N ASP A 80 -11.48 -12.71 8.39
CA ASP A 80 -11.08 -13.05 9.76
C ASP A 80 -10.75 -11.80 10.57
N GLY A 81 -11.64 -10.81 10.64
CA GLY A 81 -11.50 -9.64 11.53
C GLY A 81 -11.82 -8.32 10.84
N ALA A 82 -11.46 -7.21 11.49
CA ALA A 82 -11.65 -5.87 10.96
C ALA A 82 -10.76 -5.60 9.74
N ILE A 83 -11.28 -4.77 8.84
CA ILE A 83 -10.57 -4.27 7.66
C ILE A 83 -10.41 -2.76 7.85
N LEU A 84 -9.19 -2.26 7.76
CA LEU A 84 -8.90 -0.84 7.81
C LEU A 84 -8.35 -0.37 6.46
N TRP A 85 -8.88 0.75 5.98
CA TRP A 85 -8.39 1.48 4.81
C TRP A 85 -7.94 2.86 5.26
N ASP A 86 -6.65 3.14 5.10
CA ASP A 86 -6.01 4.38 5.59
C ASP A 86 -6.31 4.64 7.08
N GLY A 87 -6.25 3.57 7.88
CA GLY A 87 -6.53 3.60 9.33
C GLY A 87 -8.01 3.72 9.71
N LYS A 88 -8.94 3.70 8.75
CA LYS A 88 -10.38 3.73 9.02
C LYS A 88 -11.00 2.37 8.78
N GLU A 89 -11.77 1.87 9.76
CA GLU A 89 -12.49 0.62 9.61
C GLU A 89 -13.54 0.69 8.49
N ILE A 90 -13.57 -0.33 7.63
CA ILE A 90 -14.48 -0.46 6.50
C ILE A 90 -15.05 -1.88 6.41
N THR A 91 -16.18 -2.03 5.72
CA THR A 91 -16.72 -3.35 5.41
C THR A 91 -16.03 -3.96 4.19
N LYS A 92 -16.12 -5.29 4.05
CA LYS A 92 -15.67 -6.00 2.85
C LYS A 92 -16.32 -5.47 1.57
N GLN A 93 -17.61 -5.16 1.60
CA GLN A 93 -18.31 -4.57 0.45
C GLN A 93 -17.74 -3.20 0.09
N LYS A 94 -17.38 -2.38 1.10
CA LYS A 94 -16.73 -1.08 0.86
C LYS A 94 -15.32 -1.28 0.29
N LEU A 95 -14.55 -2.26 0.77
CA LEU A 95 -13.25 -2.60 0.21
C LEU A 95 -13.37 -2.95 -1.28
N ILE A 96 -14.31 -3.82 -1.65
CA ILE A 96 -14.53 -4.17 -3.06
C ILE A 96 -14.86 -2.92 -3.89
N ARG A 97 -15.73 -2.03 -3.41
CA ARG A 97 -16.02 -0.78 -4.13
C ARG A 97 -14.79 0.11 -4.31
N LEU A 98 -13.95 0.26 -3.28
CA LEU A 98 -12.69 1.01 -3.37
C LEU A 98 -11.76 0.41 -4.42
N LEU A 99 -11.59 -0.92 -4.42
CA LEU A 99 -10.78 -1.64 -5.42
C LEU A 99 -11.37 -1.56 -6.84
N GLU A 100 -12.69 -1.39 -6.97
CA GLU A 100 -13.36 -1.09 -8.24
C GLU A 100 -13.27 0.40 -8.64
N PHE A 101 -12.65 1.25 -7.82
CA PHE A 101 -12.59 2.70 -7.97
C PHE A 101 -13.96 3.39 -7.93
N LYS A 102 -14.83 2.91 -7.04
CA LYS A 102 -16.20 3.40 -6.77
C LYS A 102 -16.33 3.97 -5.35
N GLU A 103 -17.33 4.84 -5.16
CA GLU A 103 -17.72 5.42 -3.86
C GLU A 103 -18.58 4.48 -3.00
#